data_AF-A0A399M2L0-F1
#
_entry.id   AF-A0A399M2L0-F1
#
_cell.length_a   1.000
_cell.length_b   1.000
_cell.length_c   1.000
_cell.angle_alpha   90.00
_cell.angle_beta   90.00
_cell.angle_gamma   90.00
#
_symmetry.space_group_name_H-M   'P 1'
#
loop_
_entity.id
_entity.type
_entity.pdbx_description
1 polymer ?
#
loop_
_entity_poly.entity_id
_entity_poly.type
_entity_poly.pdbx_seq_one_letter_code
_entity_poly.pdbx_strand_id
1 'polypeptide(L)'
;MGNSAEFHGEVQGDAVLGDKYVNEAALLPLEKAIRALQRSIKENPELESIIEELAEYTTDRPGRPIIGVEGKLTSGNRQDLIENAIYLKNKFERMLAKRQMSLIEQKVYAHVLAMIDTTFNQKVRPLILEKKDKSVVDKAVQDHIVDPVYQSIVGFNSSITTQHVLGMLYFLTGKCHLVWAE
;
A
#
# COMPACT_ATOMS: atom_id res chain seq x y z
N MET A 1 -64.75 -15.17 -28.63
CA MET A 1 -64.46 -15.84 -27.34
C MET A 1 -63.70 -17.11 -27.70
N GLY A 2 -62.39 -17.25 -27.58
CA GLY A 2 -61.37 -16.56 -26.81
C GLY A 2 -60.47 -17.65 -26.25
N ASN A 3 -59.20 -17.74 -26.68
CA ASN A 3 -58.04 -17.79 -25.78
C ASN A 3 -56.73 -17.98 -26.57
N SER A 4 -55.91 -16.93 -26.52
CA SER A 4 -54.61 -16.89 -25.85
C SER A 4 -53.59 -17.99 -26.18
N ALA A 5 -52.57 -17.56 -26.93
CA ALA A 5 -51.29 -18.21 -27.06
C ALA A 5 -50.55 -18.21 -25.71
N GLU A 6 -50.04 -19.37 -25.29
CA GLU A 6 -49.03 -19.46 -24.24
C GLU A 6 -47.74 -20.04 -24.84
N PHE A 7 -46.75 -19.16 -24.98
CA PHE A 7 -45.39 -19.48 -25.36
C PHE A 7 -44.62 -19.71 -24.06
N HIS A 8 -44.43 -20.97 -23.66
CA HIS A 8 -43.52 -21.31 -22.55
C HIS A 8 -42.08 -21.35 -23.11
N GLY A 9 -41.40 -20.21 -23.01
CA GLY A 9 -39.94 -20.15 -23.15
C GLY A 9 -39.30 -20.46 -21.80
N GLU A 10 -38.86 -21.70 -21.59
CA GLU A 10 -37.92 -22.01 -20.51
C GLU A 10 -36.52 -21.55 -20.94
N VAL A 11 -36.11 -20.40 -20.42
CA VAL A 11 -34.72 -19.94 -20.46
C VAL A 11 -33.97 -20.73 -19.39
N GLN A 12 -33.36 -21.85 -19.77
CA GLN A 12 -32.39 -22.54 -18.91
C GLN A 12 -31.08 -21.75 -18.96
N GLY A 13 -31.00 -20.73 -18.11
CA GLY A 13 -29.77 -20.01 -17.84
C GLY A 13 -28.83 -20.90 -17.05
N ASP A 14 -27.78 -21.40 -17.69
CA ASP A 14 -26.61 -21.95 -16.99
C ASP A 14 -25.92 -20.80 -16.25
N ALA A 15 -26.35 -20.59 -15.00
CA ALA A 15 -25.60 -19.78 -14.05
C ALA A 15 -24.37 -20.58 -13.63
N VAL A 16 -23.26 -20.41 -14.37
CA VAL A 16 -21.94 -20.81 -13.89
C VAL A 16 -21.57 -19.86 -12.75
N LEU A 17 -21.96 -20.23 -11.54
CA LEU A 17 -21.45 -19.64 -10.31
C LEU A 17 -19.99 -20.09 -10.17
N GLY A 18 -19.11 -19.47 -10.94
CA GLY A 18 -17.68 -19.67 -10.85
C GLY A 18 -17.19 -19.09 -9.54
N ASP A 19 -17.19 -19.91 -8.49
CA ASP A 19 -16.27 -19.71 -7.37
C ASP A 19 -14.88 -19.60 -7.99
N LYS A 20 -14.35 -18.37 -8.05
CA LYS A 20 -12.95 -18.15 -8.41
C LYS A 20 -12.13 -18.84 -7.33
N TYR A 21 -11.72 -20.07 -7.59
CA TYR A 21 -10.61 -20.70 -6.88
C TYR A 21 -9.38 -19.83 -7.13
N VAL A 22 -9.17 -18.83 -6.28
CA VAL A 22 -7.94 -18.05 -6.28
C VAL A 22 -6.85 -19.01 -5.83
N ASN A 23 -6.00 -19.43 -6.76
CA ASN A 23 -4.88 -20.30 -6.45
C ASN A 23 -3.96 -19.58 -5.47
N GLU A 24 -3.99 -20.00 -4.21
CA GLU A 24 -3.29 -19.35 -3.11
C GLU A 24 -1.76 -19.32 -3.33
N ALA A 25 -1.23 -20.24 -4.14
CA ALA A 25 0.17 -20.26 -4.53
C ALA A 25 0.58 -19.06 -5.41
N ALA A 26 -0.34 -18.56 -6.25
CA ALA A 26 -0.10 -17.47 -7.20
C ALA A 26 -0.12 -16.07 -6.56
N LEU A 27 -0.53 -15.97 -5.29
CA LEU A 27 -0.59 -14.72 -4.58
C LEU A 27 0.80 -14.18 -4.24
N LEU A 28 0.96 -12.86 -4.34
CA LEU A 28 2.17 -12.17 -3.90
C LEU A 28 2.37 -12.34 -2.38
N PRO A 29 3.62 -12.29 -1.87
CA PRO A 29 3.90 -12.46 -0.44
C PRO A 29 3.10 -11.52 0.45
N LEU A 30 2.98 -10.24 0.07
CA LEU A 30 2.18 -9.27 0.81
C LEU A 30 0.68 -9.59 0.75
N GLU A 31 0.16 -10.04 -0.39
CA GLU A 31 -1.24 -10.45 -0.51
C GLU A 31 -1.55 -11.68 0.36
N LYS A 32 -0.62 -12.66 0.41
CA LYS A 32 -0.72 -13.82 1.32
C LYS A 32 -0.76 -13.36 2.78
N ALA A 33 0.12 -12.44 3.15
CA ALA A 33 0.15 -11.87 4.50
C ALA A 33 -1.19 -11.19 4.83
N ILE A 34 -1.70 -10.31 3.95
CA ILE A 34 -2.99 -9.63 4.15
C ILE A 34 -4.13 -10.63 4.36
N ARG A 35 -4.20 -11.70 3.55
CA ARG A 35 -5.25 -12.73 3.70
C ARG A 35 -5.11 -13.55 4.98
N ALA A 36 -3.87 -13.81 5.42
CA ALA A 36 -3.63 -14.48 6.69
C ALA A 36 -4.07 -13.59 7.87
N LEU A 37 -3.77 -12.29 7.81
CA LEU A 37 -4.20 -11.32 8.81
C LEU A 37 -5.73 -11.21 8.92
N GLN A 38 -6.42 -11.21 7.78
CA GLN A 38 -7.89 -11.19 7.75
C GLN A 38 -8.50 -12.41 8.48
N ARG A 39 -7.86 -13.58 8.39
CA ARG A 39 -8.27 -14.78 9.12
C ARG A 39 -7.94 -14.68 10.62
N SER A 40 -6.71 -14.31 10.96
CA SER A 40 -6.24 -14.29 12.35
C SER A 40 -6.98 -13.28 13.23
N ILE A 41 -7.33 -12.09 12.70
CA ILE A 41 -8.05 -11.06 13.46
C ILE A 41 -9.48 -11.50 13.79
N LYS A 42 -10.10 -12.33 12.94
CA LYS A 42 -11.42 -12.91 13.23
C LYS A 42 -11.38 -13.87 14.42
N GLU A 43 -10.24 -14.50 14.66
CA GLU A 43 -10.06 -15.55 15.66
C GLU A 43 -9.46 -15.02 16.97
N ASN A 44 -8.62 -13.97 16.94
CA ASN A 44 -8.01 -13.40 18.13
C ASN A 44 -7.70 -11.88 17.99
N PRO A 45 -8.61 -10.99 18.39
CA PRO A 45 -8.48 -9.55 18.20
C PRO A 45 -7.71 -8.87 19.34
N GLU A 46 -6.40 -9.11 19.47
CA GLU A 46 -5.58 -8.31 20.38
C GLU A 46 -5.29 -6.93 19.77
N LEU A 47 -5.74 -5.88 20.47
CA LEU A 47 -5.76 -4.50 19.96
C LEU A 47 -4.42 -3.76 20.21
N GLU A 48 -3.73 -4.10 21.31
CA GLU A 48 -2.50 -3.42 21.74
C GLU A 48 -1.31 -3.70 20.81
N SER A 49 -1.06 -4.96 20.44
CA SER A 49 0.04 -5.34 19.54
C SER A 49 -0.10 -4.70 18.13
N ILE A 50 -1.33 -4.54 17.64
CA ILE A 50 -1.61 -3.92 16.35
C ILE A 50 -1.30 -2.42 16.37
N ILE A 51 -1.63 -1.75 17.48
CA ILE A 51 -1.33 -0.33 17.65
C ILE A 51 0.19 -0.12 17.70
N GLU A 52 0.93 -0.98 18.40
CA GLU A 52 2.39 -0.90 18.48
C GLU A 52 3.07 -1.06 17.11
N GLU A 53 2.67 -2.05 16.31
CA GLU A 53 3.22 -2.28 14.96
C GLU A 53 3.03 -1.07 14.03
N LEU A 54 1.86 -0.43 14.05
CA LEU A 54 1.61 0.76 13.24
C LEU A 54 2.27 2.02 13.82
N ALA A 55 2.37 2.11 15.15
CA ALA A 55 3.04 3.22 15.83
C ALA A 55 4.51 3.34 15.43
N GLU A 56 5.19 2.22 15.17
CA GLU A 56 6.59 2.21 14.70
C GLU A 56 6.79 3.01 13.40
N TYR A 57 5.84 2.95 12.47
CA TYR A 57 5.94 3.62 11.17
C TYR A 57 5.28 5.00 11.13
N THR A 58 4.43 5.32 12.11
CA THR A 58 3.68 6.59 12.16
C THR A 58 4.30 7.62 13.10
N THR A 59 5.20 7.19 13.99
CA THR A 59 6.05 8.05 14.80
C THR A 59 7.34 8.40 14.07
N ASP A 60 7.94 9.52 14.46
CA ASP A 60 9.23 9.93 13.90
C ASP A 60 10.34 9.03 14.45
N ARG A 61 11.21 8.54 13.57
CA ARG A 61 12.32 7.69 13.98
C ARG A 61 13.22 8.42 15.00
N PRO A 62 13.44 7.86 16.20
CA PRO A 62 14.21 8.53 17.25
C PRO A 62 15.67 8.77 16.82
N GLY A 63 16.24 9.89 17.27
CA GLY A 63 17.64 10.24 17.04
C GLY A 63 17.96 10.93 15.71
N ARG A 64 16.96 11.39 14.95
CA ARG A 64 17.17 12.15 13.69
C ARG A 64 16.48 13.52 13.72
N PRO A 65 17.11 14.58 13.19
CA PRO A 65 16.45 15.88 13.04
C PRO A 65 15.30 15.77 12.03
N ILE A 66 14.12 16.27 12.42
CA ILE A 66 12.92 16.26 11.58
C ILE A 66 13.00 17.45 10.62
N ILE A 67 13.56 17.21 9.44
CA ILE A 67 13.65 18.20 8.35
C ILE A 67 12.46 18.10 7.37
N GLY A 68 11.54 17.16 7.60
CA GLY A 68 10.36 16.92 6.78
C GLY A 68 10.65 16.30 5.40
N VAL A 69 9.59 16.05 4.64
CA VAL A 69 9.68 15.45 3.30
C VAL A 69 10.40 16.37 2.31
N GLU A 70 10.13 17.67 2.38
CA GLU A 70 10.73 18.69 1.51
C GLU A 70 12.24 18.80 1.71
N GLY A 71 12.70 18.92 2.97
CA GLY A 71 14.12 18.98 3.29
C GLY A 71 14.86 17.73 2.82
N LYS A 72 14.29 16.54 3.04
CA LYS A 72 14.88 15.26 2.61
C LYS A 72 15.01 15.13 1.10
N LEU A 73 13.97 15.49 0.35
CA LEU A 73 14.01 15.44 -1.10
C LEU A 73 14.97 16.49 -1.65
N THR A 74 15.05 17.67 -1.03
CA THR A 74 16.06 18.69 -1.37
C THR A 74 17.48 18.17 -1.17
N SER A 75 17.77 17.54 -0.03
CA SER A 75 19.07 16.90 0.24
C SER A 75 19.39 15.78 -0.76
N GLY A 76 18.37 15.09 -1.27
CA GLY A 76 18.50 14.06 -2.30
C GLY A 76 18.52 14.58 -3.74
N ASN A 77 18.59 15.89 -3.96
CA ASN A 77 18.50 16.50 -5.29
C ASN A 77 17.21 16.12 -6.06
N ARG A 78 16.09 15.98 -5.36
CA ARG A 78 14.76 15.58 -5.88
C ARG A 78 13.70 16.69 -5.75
N GLN A 79 14.08 17.93 -5.99
CA GLN A 79 13.17 19.08 -5.95
C GLN A 79 11.99 18.91 -6.90
N ASP A 80 12.20 18.20 -8.01
CA ASP A 80 11.18 17.80 -8.98
C ASP A 80 9.98 17.04 -8.37
N LEU A 81 10.17 16.40 -7.21
CA LEU A 81 9.12 15.62 -6.55
C LEU A 81 8.37 16.37 -5.45
N ILE A 82 8.88 17.50 -4.96
CA ILE A 82 8.46 18.11 -3.69
C ILE A 82 6.96 18.40 -3.64
N GLU A 83 6.43 19.10 -4.64
CA GLU A 83 5.02 19.51 -4.67
C GLU A 83 4.09 18.28 -4.62
N ASN A 84 4.37 17.29 -5.46
CA ASN A 84 3.59 16.06 -5.53
C ASN A 84 3.76 15.21 -4.26
N ALA A 85 4.97 15.16 -3.69
CA ALA A 85 5.26 14.42 -2.48
C ALA A 85 4.48 14.96 -1.28
N ILE A 86 4.41 16.29 -1.12
CA ILE A 86 3.60 16.94 -0.08
C ILE A 86 2.12 16.62 -0.27
N TYR A 87 1.60 16.77 -1.48
CA TYR A 87 0.19 16.50 -1.78
C TYR A 87 -0.19 15.03 -1.46
N LEU A 88 0.61 14.07 -1.93
CA LEU A 88 0.35 12.64 -1.78
C LEU A 88 0.56 12.16 -0.34
N LYS A 89 1.59 12.66 0.35
CA LYS A 89 1.77 12.44 1.80
C LYS A 89 0.51 12.84 2.57
N ASN A 90 0.05 14.08 2.37
CA ASN A 90 -1.13 14.59 3.08
C ASN A 90 -2.41 13.81 2.72
N LYS A 91 -2.50 13.33 1.47
CA LYS A 91 -3.60 12.45 1.03
C LYS A 91 -3.61 11.13 1.80
N PHE A 92 -2.44 10.51 2.00
CA PHE A 92 -2.32 9.29 2.79
C PHE A 92 -2.59 9.54 4.28
N GLU A 93 -2.09 10.63 4.87
CA GLU A 93 -2.35 10.99 6.28
C GLU A 93 -3.86 11.10 6.56
N ARG A 94 -4.61 11.76 5.67
CA ARG A 94 -6.08 11.83 5.77
C ARG A 94 -6.73 10.47 5.64
N MET A 95 -6.20 9.58 4.80
CA MET A 95 -6.73 8.22 4.65
C MET A 95 -6.49 7.39 5.91
N LEU A 96 -5.30 7.49 6.51
CA LEU A 96 -4.94 6.79 7.73
C LEU A 96 -5.82 7.23 8.90
N ALA A 97 -6.00 8.55 9.08
CA ALA A 97 -6.85 9.10 10.14
C ALA A 97 -8.32 8.63 10.02
N LYS A 98 -8.88 8.57 8.81
CA LYS A 98 -10.25 8.08 8.57
C LYS A 98 -10.43 6.60 8.92
N ARG A 99 -9.35 5.81 8.87
CA ARG A 99 -9.36 4.36 9.03
C ARG A 99 -8.78 3.88 10.37
N GLN A 100 -8.48 4.82 11.28
CA GLN A 100 -7.89 4.55 12.60
C GLN A 100 -8.75 3.67 13.52
N MET A 101 -10.03 3.47 13.21
CA MET A 101 -10.93 2.62 14.00
C MET A 101 -10.98 1.16 13.47
N SER A 102 -10.35 0.88 12.34
CA SER A 102 -10.34 -0.45 11.72
C SER A 102 -9.02 -1.17 11.99
N LEU A 103 -9.05 -2.21 12.82
CA LEU A 103 -7.84 -2.98 13.19
C LEU A 103 -7.23 -3.70 11.99
N ILE A 104 -8.09 -4.25 11.13
CA ILE A 104 -7.65 -4.94 9.91
C ILE A 104 -6.90 -3.96 9.01
N GLU A 105 -7.45 -2.76 8.82
CA GLU A 105 -6.79 -1.76 7.96
C GLU A 105 -5.50 -1.24 8.57
N GLN A 106 -5.46 -1.01 9.89
CA GLN A 106 -4.23 -0.63 10.58
C GLN A 106 -3.12 -1.67 10.39
N LYS A 107 -3.45 -2.96 10.55
CA LYS A 107 -2.47 -4.03 10.39
C LYS A 107 -2.00 -4.19 8.95
N VAL A 108 -2.92 -4.09 7.99
CA VAL A 108 -2.57 -4.07 6.56
C VAL A 108 -1.63 -2.89 6.26
N TYR A 109 -1.92 -1.69 6.76
CA TYR A 109 -1.06 -0.53 6.55
C TYR A 109 0.30 -0.68 7.23
N ALA A 110 0.39 -1.25 8.42
CA ALA A 110 1.67 -1.54 9.07
C ALA A 110 2.54 -2.45 8.18
N HIS A 111 1.99 -3.55 7.66
CA HIS A 111 2.72 -4.45 6.76
C HIS A 111 3.12 -3.80 5.44
N VAL A 112 2.25 -2.95 4.86
CA VAL A 112 2.57 -2.20 3.65
C VAL A 112 3.72 -1.22 3.91
N LEU A 113 3.68 -0.46 5.00
CA LEU A 113 4.71 0.49 5.36
C LEU A 113 6.05 -0.22 5.63
N ALA A 114 6.03 -1.35 6.34
CA ALA A 114 7.20 -2.20 6.57
C ALA A 114 7.82 -2.72 5.25
N MET A 115 6.98 -3.15 4.31
CA MET A 115 7.43 -3.62 3.00
C MET A 115 8.05 -2.48 2.19
N ILE A 116 7.45 -1.29 2.18
CA ILE A 116 7.99 -0.11 1.49
C ILE A 116 9.34 0.26 2.09
N ASP A 117 9.46 0.36 3.41
CA ASP A 117 10.72 0.71 4.08
C ASP A 117 11.83 -0.30 3.77
N THR A 118 11.54 -1.59 3.94
CA THR A 118 12.51 -2.67 3.65
C THR A 118 12.95 -2.64 2.18
N THR A 119 11.99 -2.56 1.26
CA THR A 119 12.28 -2.59 -0.18
C THR A 119 13.03 -1.35 -0.63
N PHE A 120 12.66 -0.18 -0.10
CA PHE A 120 13.39 1.05 -0.39
C PHE A 120 14.85 0.93 0.03
N ASN A 121 15.13 0.49 1.27
CA ASN A 121 16.49 0.36 1.76
C ASN A 121 17.31 -0.69 1.01
N GLN A 122 16.68 -1.77 0.50
CA GLN A 122 17.38 -2.85 -0.20
C GLN A 122 17.55 -2.62 -1.70
N LYS A 123 16.61 -1.92 -2.36
CA LYS A 123 16.54 -1.84 -3.82
C LYS A 123 16.68 -0.42 -4.38
N VAL A 124 16.22 0.59 -3.64
CA VAL A 124 16.22 1.99 -4.09
C VAL A 124 17.41 2.76 -3.53
N ARG A 125 17.62 2.68 -2.21
CA ARG A 125 18.69 3.40 -1.53
C ARG A 125 20.10 3.10 -2.09
N PRO A 126 20.47 1.86 -2.45
CA PRO A 126 21.76 1.60 -3.06
C PRO A 126 21.97 2.36 -4.37
N LEU A 127 20.94 2.49 -5.21
CA LEU A 127 21.01 3.23 -6.47
C LEU A 127 21.24 4.73 -6.24
N ILE A 128 20.66 5.28 -5.17
CA ILE A 128 20.88 6.67 -4.75
C ILE A 128 22.35 6.86 -4.31
N LEU A 129 22.86 5.96 -3.47
CA LEU A 129 24.26 6.00 -3.00
C LEU A 129 25.27 5.81 -4.15
N GLU A 130 24.90 5.02 -5.16
CA GLU A 130 25.68 4.85 -6.39
C GLU A 130 25.54 6.02 -7.38
N LYS A 131 24.78 7.06 -7.02
CA LYS A 131 24.52 8.26 -7.86
C LYS A 131 23.98 7.91 -9.24
N LYS A 132 23.11 6.90 -9.32
CA LYS A 132 22.41 6.58 -10.57
C LYS A 132 21.49 7.73 -10.98
N ASP A 133 21.18 7.78 -12.27
CA ASP A 133 20.25 8.76 -12.82
C ASP A 133 18.88 8.70 -12.14
N LYS A 134 18.23 9.87 -12.02
CA LYS A 134 16.89 10.00 -11.41
C LYS A 134 15.87 9.04 -12.03
N SER A 135 15.90 8.88 -13.36
CA SER A 135 15.01 7.98 -14.09
C SER A 135 15.20 6.50 -13.70
N VAL A 136 16.42 6.09 -13.36
CA VAL A 136 16.73 4.73 -12.89
C VAL A 136 16.17 4.53 -11.48
N VAL A 137 16.36 5.51 -10.60
CA VAL A 137 15.79 5.49 -9.24
C VAL A 137 14.26 5.46 -9.29
N ASP A 138 13.65 6.29 -10.14
CA ASP A 138 12.19 6.36 -10.31
C ASP A 138 11.62 5.06 -10.86
N LYS A 139 12.31 4.44 -11.82
CA LYS A 139 11.95 3.12 -12.32
C LYS A 139 12.05 2.06 -11.22
N ALA A 140 13.09 2.08 -10.39
CA ALA A 140 13.22 1.14 -9.28
C ALA A 140 12.10 1.33 -8.24
N VAL A 141 11.70 2.57 -7.94
CA VAL A 141 10.54 2.86 -7.09
C VAL A 141 9.26 2.30 -7.71
N GLN A 142 9.05 2.50 -9.01
CA GLN A 142 7.87 2.00 -9.71
C GLN A 142 7.82 0.45 -9.70
N ASP A 143 8.87 -0.19 -10.20
CA ASP A 143 8.93 -1.62 -10.44
C ASP A 143 8.99 -2.45 -9.14
N HIS A 144 9.66 -1.94 -8.09
CA HIS A 144 9.87 -2.70 -6.85
C HIS A 144 8.92 -2.31 -5.72
N ILE A 145 8.37 -1.09 -5.72
CA ILE A 145 7.53 -0.61 -4.62
C ILE A 145 6.11 -0.36 -5.11
N VAL A 146 5.91 0.54 -6.06
CA VAL A 146 4.56 1.01 -6.42
C VAL A 146 3.72 -0.12 -6.99
N ASP A 147 4.22 -0.82 -8.02
CA ASP A 147 3.44 -1.87 -8.69
C ASP A 147 3.21 -3.09 -7.79
N PRO A 148 4.23 -3.66 -7.11
CA PRO A 148 4.02 -4.85 -6.27
C PRO A 148 3.10 -4.58 -5.07
N VAL A 149 3.23 -3.41 -4.44
CA VAL A 149 2.34 -3.03 -3.32
C VAL A 149 0.93 -2.80 -3.83
N TYR A 150 0.74 -2.05 -4.92
CA TYR A 150 -0.60 -1.82 -5.47
C TYR A 150 -1.30 -3.14 -5.85
N GLN A 151 -0.60 -4.01 -6.58
CA GLN A 151 -1.12 -5.33 -6.96
C GLN A 151 -1.53 -6.16 -5.74
N SER A 152 -0.77 -6.08 -4.65
CA SER A 152 -1.05 -6.83 -3.43
C SER A 152 -2.24 -6.30 -2.63
N ILE A 153 -2.53 -4.99 -2.69
CA ILE A 153 -3.53 -4.36 -1.79
C ILE A 153 -4.82 -3.93 -2.49
N VAL A 154 -4.85 -3.82 -3.82
CA VAL A 154 -6.05 -3.45 -4.56
C VAL A 154 -7.19 -4.46 -4.36
N GLY A 155 -6.85 -5.75 -4.19
CA GLY A 155 -7.83 -6.80 -3.87
C GLY A 155 -8.41 -6.69 -2.46
N PHE A 156 -7.67 -6.08 -1.53
CA PHE A 156 -8.15 -5.78 -0.18
C PHE A 156 -9.03 -4.55 -0.14
N ASN A 157 -8.64 -3.49 -0.87
CA ASN A 157 -9.37 -2.24 -0.92
C ASN A 157 -9.26 -1.62 -2.31
N SER A 158 -10.34 -1.72 -3.08
CA SER A 158 -10.43 -1.23 -4.46
C SER A 158 -10.38 0.29 -4.59
N SER A 159 -10.56 1.04 -3.49
CA SER A 159 -10.43 2.50 -3.50
C SER A 159 -8.98 2.97 -3.48
N ILE A 160 -8.04 2.05 -3.20
CA ILE A 160 -6.61 2.35 -3.23
C ILE A 160 -6.14 2.44 -4.69
N THR A 161 -5.25 3.40 -4.94
CA THR A 161 -4.61 3.62 -6.24
C THR A 161 -3.10 3.72 -6.06
N THR A 162 -2.33 3.68 -7.14
CA THR A 162 -0.87 3.87 -7.11
C THR A 162 -0.45 5.19 -6.45
N GLN A 163 -1.26 6.25 -6.56
CA GLN A 163 -1.05 7.51 -5.84
C GLN A 163 -1.08 7.35 -4.31
N HIS A 164 -1.92 6.45 -3.78
CA HIS A 164 -1.96 6.19 -2.35
C HIS A 164 -0.69 5.45 -1.89
N VAL A 165 -0.18 4.53 -2.72
CA VAL A 165 1.10 3.84 -2.46
C VAL A 165 2.28 4.82 -2.47
N LEU A 166 2.32 5.73 -3.45
CA LEU A 166 3.29 6.83 -3.44
C LEU A 166 3.13 7.72 -2.21
N GLY A 167 1.88 8.00 -1.79
CA GLY A 167 1.59 8.71 -0.55
C GLY A 167 2.15 8.03 0.69
N MET A 168 2.08 6.69 0.78
CA MET A 168 2.69 5.90 1.85
C MET A 168 4.22 6.04 1.86
N LEU A 169 4.84 5.99 0.68
CA LEU A 169 6.29 6.19 0.53
C LEU A 169 6.74 7.59 0.95
N TYR A 170 6.02 8.65 0.54
CA TYR A 170 6.33 10.02 0.96
C TYR A 170 6.01 10.28 2.43
N PHE A 171 5.02 9.57 2.99
CA PHE A 171 4.75 9.58 4.42
C PHE A 171 5.94 9.03 5.22
N LEU A 172 6.47 7.86 4.87
CA LEU A 172 7.68 7.30 5.49
C LEU A 172 8.91 8.19 5.30
N THR A 173 9.01 8.85 4.14
CA THR A 173 10.05 9.87 3.91
C THR A 173 9.92 10.99 4.94
N GLY A 174 8.72 11.56 5.12
CA GLY A 174 8.45 12.60 6.10
C GLY A 174 8.71 12.17 7.55
N LYS A 175 8.42 10.91 7.90
CA LYS A 175 8.60 10.31 9.24
C LYS A 175 10.02 9.83 9.56
N CYS A 176 11.00 10.28 8.81
CA CYS A 176 12.42 9.93 9.04
C CYS A 176 12.86 8.50 8.68
N HIS A 177 11.95 7.65 8.17
CA HIS A 177 12.24 6.25 7.81
C HIS A 177 13.05 6.11 6.52
N LEU A 178 12.68 6.82 5.45
CA LEU A 178 13.39 6.74 4.15
C LEU A 178 14.45 7.83 3.99
N VAL A 179 15.64 7.47 3.53
CA VAL A 179 16.78 8.40 3.31
C VAL A 179 17.06 8.53 1.82
N TRP A 180 16.89 9.75 1.30
CA TRP A 180 17.05 10.07 -0.13
C TRP A 180 18.40 10.72 -0.48
N ALA A 181 19.25 10.92 0.52
CA ALA A 181 20.58 11.51 0.39
C ALA A 181 21.65 10.52 0.91
N GLU A 182 22.92 10.84 0.65
CA GLU A 182 24.07 10.14 1.22
C GLU A 182 24.13 10.25 2.75
#